data_AF-A0AAE0IXQ0-F1
#
_entry.id   AF-A0AAE0IXQ0-F1
#
_cell.length_a   1.000
_cell.length_b   1.000
_cell.length_c   1.000
_cell.angle_alpha   90.00
_cell.angle_beta   90.00
_cell.angle_gamma   90.00
#
_symmetry.space_group_name_H-M   'P 1'
#
loop_
_entity.id
_entity.type
_entity.pdbx_description
1 polymer ?
#
loop_
_entity_poly.entity_id
_entity_poly.type
_entity_poly.pdbx_seq_one_letter_code
_entity_poly.pdbx_strand_id
1 'polypeptide(L)'
;MVKACASQADYTITRDERRNGLLKLTDDGEEIGTGGGVWHDDFHLLPTFSTWAHVTMLHMYLLVVRMRCMDPDAHELWQGQLVDHFFHQAEDKMDDVHDMASRMVRQKYLRDLFVQWRGVLMAYDEGLVKGDAVLAAAVWRNLFKAREDVDLRVLAAIVSWMRSCLKNLDQMQDFAFPLQAESVFKWPVKSELLLVDLPARSLEGVYSLDPAGKAKAAAAATVKS
;
A
#
# COMPACT_ATOMS: atom_id res chain seq x y z
N MET A 1 11.13 -9.62 -5.67
CA MET A 1 10.58 -8.25 -5.72
C MET A 1 9.07 -8.20 -5.93
N VAL A 2 8.50 -8.39 -7.13
CA VAL A 2 7.02 -8.24 -7.34
C VAL A 2 6.23 -9.17 -6.41
N LYS A 3 6.62 -10.44 -6.30
CA LYS A 3 6.00 -11.39 -5.37
C LYS A 3 5.95 -10.87 -3.92
N ALA A 4 7.01 -10.22 -3.45
CA ALA A 4 7.08 -9.65 -2.11
C ALA A 4 6.21 -8.39 -1.95
N CYS A 5 5.93 -7.67 -3.04
CA CYS A 5 4.98 -6.55 -3.07
C CYS A 5 3.54 -7.07 -3.08
N ALA A 6 3.26 -8.05 -3.93
CA ALA A 6 1.93 -8.62 -4.14
C ALA A 6 1.43 -9.44 -2.95
N SER A 7 2.34 -10.06 -2.17
CA SER A 7 1.99 -10.84 -0.99
C SER A 7 1.50 -9.98 0.20
N GLN A 8 1.61 -8.65 0.12
CA GLN A 8 1.34 -7.77 1.26
C GLN A 8 -0.14 -7.63 1.56
N ALA A 9 -0.98 -7.61 0.53
CA ALA A 9 -2.44 -7.56 0.63
C ALA A 9 -3.06 -8.68 -0.22
N ASP A 10 -2.50 -9.88 -0.10
CA ASP A 10 -3.01 -11.04 -0.82
C ASP A 10 -4.35 -11.48 -0.23
N TYR A 11 -5.19 -12.05 -1.10
CA TYR A 11 -6.53 -12.50 -0.75
C TYR A 11 -6.94 -13.68 -1.62
N THR A 12 -7.91 -14.43 -1.12
CA THR A 12 -8.48 -15.58 -1.82
C THR A 12 -9.98 -15.45 -1.93
N ILE A 13 -10.57 -15.99 -3.00
CA ILE A 13 -12.02 -16.14 -3.15
C ILE A 13 -12.31 -17.63 -3.23
N THR A 14 -13.17 -18.11 -2.33
CA THR A 14 -13.48 -19.54 -2.27
C THR A 14 -14.41 -19.91 -3.42
N ARG A 15 -14.04 -20.92 -4.23
CA ARG A 15 -14.87 -21.39 -5.36
C ARG A 15 -16.26 -21.85 -4.93
N ASP A 16 -16.39 -22.35 -3.70
CA ASP A 16 -17.68 -22.75 -3.13
C ASP A 16 -18.60 -21.55 -2.86
N GLU A 17 -18.07 -20.40 -2.44
CA GLU A 17 -18.86 -19.18 -2.23
C GLU A 17 -19.39 -18.63 -3.56
N ARG A 18 -18.57 -18.69 -4.63
CA ARG A 18 -19.01 -18.37 -5.99
C ARG A 18 -20.09 -19.31 -6.49
N ARG A 19 -19.89 -20.62 -6.37
CA ARG A 19 -20.86 -21.64 -6.83
C ARG A 19 -22.20 -21.53 -6.09
N ASN A 20 -22.17 -21.18 -4.82
CA ASN A 20 -23.36 -21.05 -3.99
C ASN A 20 -24.03 -19.67 -4.06
N GLY A 21 -23.49 -18.73 -4.86
CA GLY A 21 -24.04 -17.37 -5.01
C GLY A 21 -23.94 -16.51 -3.73
N LEU A 22 -22.99 -16.82 -2.85
CA LEU A 22 -22.81 -16.16 -1.55
C LEU A 22 -21.72 -15.07 -1.58
N LEU A 23 -21.19 -14.74 -2.76
CA LEU A 23 -20.16 -13.72 -2.89
C LEU A 23 -20.70 -12.34 -2.48
N LYS A 24 -19.99 -11.72 -1.53
CA LYS A 24 -20.24 -10.33 -1.17
C LYS A 24 -19.62 -9.43 -2.22
N LEU A 25 -20.38 -8.43 -2.64
CA LEU A 25 -19.96 -7.42 -3.60
C LEU A 25 -19.88 -6.08 -2.86
N THR A 26 -18.95 -5.22 -3.27
CA THR A 26 -18.99 -3.80 -2.91
C THR A 26 -20.12 -3.10 -3.66
N ASP A 27 -20.43 -1.85 -3.27
CA ASP A 27 -21.40 -1.02 -3.99
C ASP A 27 -21.00 -0.78 -5.46
N ASP A 28 -19.70 -0.83 -5.75
CA ASP A 28 -19.12 -0.73 -7.09
C ASP A 28 -19.13 -2.07 -7.86
N GLY A 29 -19.62 -3.15 -7.25
CA GLY A 29 -19.67 -4.49 -7.85
C GLY A 29 -18.35 -5.26 -7.81
N GLU A 30 -17.37 -4.88 -6.97
CA GLU A 30 -16.15 -5.66 -6.77
C GLU A 30 -16.41 -6.85 -5.84
N GLU A 31 -15.90 -8.03 -6.21
CA GLU A 31 -15.97 -9.21 -5.34
C GLU A 31 -15.05 -9.05 -4.12
N ILE A 32 -15.62 -9.32 -2.95
CA ILE A 32 -14.91 -9.30 -1.67
C ILE A 32 -14.52 -10.73 -1.30
N GLY A 33 -13.21 -10.97 -1.18
CA GLY A 33 -12.67 -12.26 -0.76
C GLY A 33 -12.41 -12.35 0.74
N THR A 34 -11.52 -13.28 1.10
CA THR A 34 -10.92 -13.39 2.42
C THR A 34 -9.43 -13.07 2.31
N GLY A 35 -9.01 -12.01 3.00
CA GLY A 35 -7.61 -11.63 3.14
C GLY A 35 -7.16 -11.72 4.60
N GLY A 36 -5.95 -11.26 4.87
CA GLY A 36 -5.44 -11.11 6.23
C GLY A 36 -4.21 -10.22 6.29
N GLY A 37 -3.60 -10.10 7.46
CA GLY A 37 -2.44 -9.26 7.67
C GLY A 37 -2.80 -7.78 7.83
N VAL A 38 -1.78 -6.93 7.92
CA VAL A 38 -1.95 -5.56 8.42
C VAL A 38 -2.91 -4.72 7.56
N TRP A 39 -2.86 -4.87 6.24
CA TRP A 39 -3.69 -4.09 5.33
C TRP A 39 -5.19 -4.40 5.47
N HIS A 40 -5.55 -5.65 5.75
CA HIS A 40 -6.95 -6.07 5.88
C HIS A 40 -7.43 -6.04 7.34
N ASP A 41 -6.65 -6.61 8.27
CA ASP A 41 -7.05 -6.81 9.66
C ASP A 41 -6.92 -5.53 10.49
N ASP A 42 -5.77 -4.86 10.38
CA ASP A 42 -5.46 -3.67 11.18
C ASP A 42 -5.99 -2.38 10.52
N PHE A 43 -5.91 -2.29 9.18
CA PHE A 43 -6.26 -1.07 8.42
C PHE A 43 -7.64 -1.13 7.76
N HIS A 44 -8.34 -2.26 7.90
CA HIS A 44 -9.73 -2.44 7.45
C HIS A 44 -9.96 -2.16 5.95
N LEU A 45 -8.93 -2.40 5.11
CA LEU A 45 -9.11 -2.40 3.67
C LEU A 45 -9.79 -3.69 3.22
N LEU A 46 -10.77 -3.58 2.35
CA LEU A 46 -11.50 -4.75 1.86
C LEU A 46 -10.56 -5.63 1.01
N PRO A 47 -10.61 -6.96 1.16
CA PRO A 47 -9.84 -7.91 0.34
C PRO A 47 -10.44 -8.02 -1.08
N THR A 48 -10.21 -7.00 -1.90
CA THR A 48 -10.62 -6.93 -3.30
C THR A 48 -9.41 -6.81 -4.22
N PHE A 49 -9.63 -7.04 -5.52
CA PHE A 49 -8.60 -6.84 -6.54
C PHE A 49 -8.03 -5.42 -6.51
N SER A 50 -8.90 -4.41 -6.36
CA SER A 50 -8.48 -3.01 -6.31
C SER A 50 -7.55 -2.76 -5.12
N THR A 51 -7.88 -3.25 -3.93
CA THR A 51 -7.01 -3.09 -2.75
C THR A 51 -5.66 -3.77 -2.98
N TRP A 52 -5.66 -5.02 -3.43
CA TRP A 52 -4.44 -5.76 -3.73
C TRP A 52 -3.56 -5.02 -4.75
N ALA A 53 -4.15 -4.52 -5.83
CA ALA A 53 -3.43 -3.80 -6.86
C ALA A 53 -2.81 -2.50 -6.33
N HIS A 54 -3.57 -1.67 -5.61
CA HIS A 54 -3.07 -0.40 -5.09
C HIS A 54 -2.01 -0.58 -4.00
N VAL A 55 -2.16 -1.57 -3.12
CA VAL A 55 -1.10 -1.91 -2.14
C VAL A 55 0.14 -2.40 -2.87
N THR A 56 0.01 -3.27 -3.88
CA THR A 56 1.14 -3.76 -4.67
C THR A 56 1.87 -2.63 -5.39
N MET A 57 1.12 -1.73 -6.04
CA MET A 57 1.66 -0.53 -6.69
C MET A 57 2.38 0.39 -5.70
N LEU A 58 1.84 0.57 -4.49
CA LEU A 58 2.51 1.37 -3.45
C LEU A 58 3.88 0.79 -3.09
N HIS A 59 4.00 -0.53 -2.94
CA HIS A 59 5.28 -1.18 -2.69
C HIS A 59 6.22 -1.10 -3.89
N MET A 60 5.71 -1.33 -5.10
CA MET A 60 6.48 -1.17 -6.34
C MET A 60 7.02 0.26 -6.49
N TYR A 61 6.21 1.27 -6.16
CA TYR A 61 6.62 2.68 -6.20
C TYR A 61 7.87 2.92 -5.36
N LEU A 62 7.91 2.38 -4.13
CA LEU A 62 9.07 2.53 -3.25
C LEU A 62 10.35 1.96 -3.88
N LEU A 63 10.24 0.82 -4.54
CA LEU A 63 11.36 0.21 -5.27
C LEU A 63 11.75 1.04 -6.50
N VAL A 64 10.79 1.50 -7.29
CA VAL A 64 11.02 2.31 -8.50
C VAL A 64 11.70 3.63 -8.15
N VAL A 65 11.32 4.29 -7.05
CA VAL A 65 12.01 5.49 -6.57
C VAL A 65 13.51 5.23 -6.38
N ARG A 66 13.87 4.11 -5.73
CA ARG A 66 15.28 3.75 -5.52
C ARG A 66 15.99 3.32 -6.82
N MET A 67 15.30 2.63 -7.73
CA MET A 67 15.86 2.25 -9.02
C MET A 67 16.26 3.48 -9.85
N ARG A 68 15.47 4.56 -9.81
CA ARG A 68 15.78 5.81 -10.53
C ARG A 68 17.07 6.51 -10.07
N CYS A 69 17.65 6.09 -8.94
CA CYS A 69 18.95 6.57 -8.47
C CYS A 69 20.13 5.74 -8.98
N MET A 70 19.87 4.62 -9.68
CA MET A 70 20.89 3.76 -10.28
C MET A 70 21.26 4.26 -11.68
N ASP A 71 22.19 3.55 -12.33
CA ASP A 71 22.54 3.78 -13.74
C ASP A 71 21.32 3.77 -14.67
N PRO A 72 21.23 4.67 -15.67
CA PRO A 72 20.14 4.76 -16.62
C PRO A 72 19.69 3.42 -17.24
N ASP A 73 20.63 2.67 -17.79
CA ASP A 73 20.35 1.44 -18.51
C ASP A 73 19.84 0.36 -17.53
N ALA A 74 20.42 0.33 -16.33
CA ALA A 74 19.99 -0.56 -15.28
C ALA A 74 18.55 -0.23 -14.84
N HIS A 75 18.24 1.05 -14.58
CA HIS A 75 16.92 1.39 -14.05
C HIS A 75 15.81 1.08 -15.05
N GLU A 76 16.01 1.33 -16.35
CA GLU A 76 15.00 1.05 -17.38
C GLU A 76 14.69 -0.44 -17.45
N LEU A 77 15.74 -1.27 -17.43
CA LEU A 77 15.62 -2.72 -17.43
C LEU A 77 14.88 -3.23 -16.19
N TRP A 78 15.33 -2.84 -14.99
CA TRP A 78 14.73 -3.31 -13.73
C TRP A 78 13.29 -2.84 -13.55
N GLN A 79 13.00 -1.59 -13.89
CA GLN A 79 11.64 -1.06 -13.82
C GLN A 79 10.73 -1.76 -14.83
N GLY A 80 11.20 -1.97 -16.06
CA GLY A 80 10.46 -2.72 -17.08
C GLY A 80 10.10 -4.12 -16.60
N GLN A 81 11.09 -4.86 -16.10
CA GLN A 81 10.87 -6.19 -15.52
C GLN A 81 9.90 -6.18 -14.34
N LEU A 82 10.02 -5.21 -13.42
CA LEU A 82 9.11 -5.10 -12.28
C LEU A 82 7.66 -4.90 -12.72
N VAL A 83 7.45 -4.00 -13.69
CA VAL A 83 6.12 -3.69 -14.21
C VAL A 83 5.55 -4.90 -14.96
N ASP A 84 6.32 -5.53 -15.85
CA ASP A 84 5.87 -6.69 -16.63
C ASP A 84 5.43 -7.85 -15.72
N HIS A 85 6.23 -8.18 -14.70
CA HIS A 85 5.88 -9.23 -13.75
C HIS A 85 4.63 -8.89 -12.93
N PHE A 86 4.39 -7.62 -12.60
CA PHE A 86 3.16 -7.20 -11.94
C PHE A 86 1.94 -7.41 -12.84
N PHE A 87 2.03 -7.01 -14.11
CA PHE A 87 0.92 -7.19 -15.05
C PHE A 87 0.62 -8.66 -15.35
N HIS A 88 1.65 -9.52 -15.39
CA HIS A 88 1.44 -10.97 -15.45
C HIS A 88 0.70 -11.51 -14.22
N GLN A 89 1.10 -11.13 -13.01
CA GLN A 89 0.39 -11.55 -11.79
C GLN A 89 -1.03 -10.99 -11.71
N ALA A 90 -1.26 -9.78 -12.22
CA ALA A 90 -2.58 -9.19 -12.30
C ALA A 90 -3.48 -9.94 -13.28
N GLU A 91 -2.95 -10.34 -14.44
CA GLU A 91 -3.68 -11.18 -15.40
C GLU A 91 -4.03 -12.55 -14.81
N ASP A 92 -3.06 -13.23 -14.18
CA ASP A 92 -3.27 -14.52 -13.51
C ASP A 92 -4.34 -14.41 -12.42
N LYS A 93 -4.29 -13.36 -11.59
CA LYS A 93 -5.29 -13.13 -10.54
C LYS A 93 -6.68 -12.83 -11.12
N MET A 94 -6.79 -12.13 -12.25
CA MET A 94 -8.08 -11.92 -12.93
C MET A 94 -8.66 -13.23 -13.49
N ASP A 95 -7.81 -14.14 -13.99
CA ASP A 95 -8.24 -15.44 -14.51
C ASP A 95 -8.61 -16.39 -13.37
N ASP A 96 -7.71 -16.60 -12.41
CA ASP A 96 -7.84 -17.62 -11.36
C ASP A 96 -8.85 -17.23 -10.27
N VAL A 97 -8.84 -15.97 -9.84
CA VAL A 97 -9.63 -15.51 -8.69
C VAL A 97 -10.98 -14.98 -9.14
N HIS A 98 -11.04 -14.28 -10.28
CA HIS A 98 -12.26 -13.63 -10.77
C HIS A 98 -12.98 -14.40 -11.89
N ASP A 99 -12.44 -15.54 -12.35
CA ASP A 99 -13.01 -16.35 -13.44
C ASP A 99 -13.38 -15.49 -14.68
N MET A 100 -12.61 -14.43 -14.93
CA MET A 100 -12.84 -13.53 -16.05
C MET A 100 -12.39 -14.19 -17.35
N ALA A 101 -13.18 -15.13 -17.86
CA ALA A 101 -12.87 -15.91 -19.06
C ALA A 101 -12.70 -15.05 -20.33
N SER A 102 -13.27 -13.85 -20.38
CA SER A 102 -13.15 -12.96 -21.54
C SER A 102 -11.79 -12.25 -21.56
N ARG A 103 -10.91 -12.73 -22.44
CA ARG A 103 -9.61 -12.10 -22.73
C ARG A 103 -9.72 -10.61 -23.08
N MET A 104 -10.79 -10.21 -23.78
CA MET A 104 -11.01 -8.80 -24.15
C MET A 104 -11.30 -7.93 -22.93
N VAL A 105 -12.08 -8.45 -21.96
CA VAL A 105 -12.38 -7.75 -20.70
C VAL A 105 -11.12 -7.64 -19.86
N ARG A 106 -10.37 -8.75 -19.66
CA ARG A 106 -9.09 -8.71 -18.94
C ARG A 106 -8.15 -7.67 -19.53
N GLN A 107 -8.03 -7.65 -20.86
CA GLN A 107 -7.09 -6.72 -21.49
C GLN A 107 -7.55 -5.26 -21.45
N LYS A 108 -8.85 -5.00 -21.28
CA LYS A 108 -9.35 -3.65 -20.95
C LYS A 108 -8.95 -3.26 -19.53
N TYR A 109 -9.19 -4.14 -18.55
CA TYR A 109 -8.82 -3.90 -17.16
C TYR A 109 -7.31 -3.67 -16.98
N LEU A 110 -6.44 -4.45 -17.64
CA LEU A 110 -4.99 -4.24 -17.56
C LEU A 110 -4.56 -2.89 -18.16
N ARG A 111 -5.21 -2.42 -19.24
CA ARG A 111 -4.95 -1.06 -19.76
C ARG A 111 -5.37 0.01 -18.76
N ASP A 112 -6.54 -0.14 -18.14
CA ASP A 112 -7.02 0.80 -17.12
C ASP A 112 -6.08 0.81 -15.91
N LEU A 113 -5.62 -0.38 -15.49
CA LEU A 113 -4.64 -0.57 -14.41
C LEU A 113 -3.28 0.06 -14.74
N PHE A 114 -2.85 0.03 -16.01
CA PHE A 114 -1.63 0.71 -16.45
C PHE A 114 -1.73 2.23 -16.38
N VAL A 115 -2.91 2.79 -16.71
CA VAL A 115 -3.17 4.22 -16.52
C VAL A 115 -3.15 4.58 -15.03
N GLN A 116 -3.76 3.75 -14.17
CA GLN A 116 -3.73 3.92 -12.72
C GLN A 116 -2.30 3.88 -12.17
N TRP A 117 -1.49 2.91 -12.60
CA TRP A 117 -0.07 2.82 -12.20
C TRP A 117 0.70 4.11 -12.48
N ARG A 118 0.53 4.67 -13.69
CA ARG A 118 1.17 5.96 -14.05
C ARG A 118 0.64 7.13 -13.21
N GLY A 119 -0.65 7.13 -12.88
CA GLY A 119 -1.25 8.12 -11.98
C GLY A 119 -0.66 8.03 -10.57
N VAL A 120 -0.50 6.81 -10.05
CA VAL A 120 0.12 6.53 -8.74
C VAL A 120 1.56 7.02 -8.71
N LEU A 121 2.38 6.71 -9.72
CA LEU A 121 3.75 7.21 -9.82
C LEU A 121 3.81 8.74 -9.69
N MET A 122 3.00 9.45 -10.48
CA MET A 122 2.97 10.92 -10.48
C MET A 122 2.48 11.49 -9.15
N ALA A 123 1.40 10.94 -8.59
CA ALA A 123 0.81 11.44 -7.36
C ALA A 123 1.73 11.24 -6.15
N TYR A 124 2.42 10.10 -6.08
CA TYR A 124 3.36 9.82 -5.00
C TYR A 124 4.66 10.62 -5.16
N ASP A 125 5.16 10.83 -6.39
CA ASP A 125 6.29 11.73 -6.63
C ASP A 125 5.99 13.16 -6.21
N GLU A 126 4.80 13.67 -6.54
CA GLU A 126 4.35 14.98 -6.07
C GLU A 126 4.31 15.04 -4.54
N GLY A 127 3.73 14.02 -3.90
CA GLY A 127 3.68 13.92 -2.43
C GLY A 127 5.06 13.88 -1.79
N LEU A 128 5.99 13.12 -2.38
CA LEU A 128 7.34 12.97 -1.86
C LEU A 128 8.08 14.31 -1.83
N VAL A 129 7.92 15.12 -2.89
CA VAL A 129 8.57 16.44 -3.04
C VAL A 129 7.87 17.54 -2.25
N LYS A 130 6.54 17.58 -2.24
CA LYS A 130 5.77 18.68 -1.63
C LYS A 130 5.51 18.50 -0.13
N GLY A 131 5.68 17.29 0.40
CA GLY A 131 5.61 17.01 1.84
C GLY A 131 4.48 16.06 2.24
N ASP A 132 4.49 15.68 3.51
CA ASP A 132 3.71 14.55 4.02
C ASP A 132 2.19 14.73 3.92
N ALA A 133 1.68 15.96 4.01
CA ALA A 133 0.26 16.24 3.80
C ALA A 133 -0.18 15.93 2.36
N VAL A 134 0.65 16.26 1.37
CA VAL A 134 0.36 15.98 -0.05
C VAL A 134 0.50 14.48 -0.33
N LEU A 135 1.51 13.84 0.27
CA LEU A 135 1.67 12.38 0.18
C LEU A 135 0.50 11.63 0.83
N ALA A 136 0.05 12.07 2.01
CA ALA A 136 -1.13 11.53 2.69
C ALA A 136 -2.37 11.67 1.81
N ALA A 137 -2.58 12.84 1.20
CA ALA A 137 -3.70 13.06 0.29
C ALA A 137 -3.61 12.14 -0.95
N ALA A 138 -2.41 11.88 -1.47
CA ALA A 138 -2.22 10.95 -2.58
C ALA A 138 -2.52 9.50 -2.18
N VAL A 139 -2.06 9.04 -1.01
CA VAL A 139 -2.38 7.70 -0.47
C VAL A 139 -3.89 7.58 -0.24
N TRP A 140 -4.52 8.60 0.34
CA TRP A 140 -5.96 8.62 0.58
C TRP A 140 -6.78 8.48 -0.71
N ARG A 141 -6.44 9.23 -1.76
CA ARG A 141 -7.14 9.14 -3.05
C ARG A 141 -6.95 7.79 -3.74
N ASN A 142 -5.73 7.26 -3.74
CA ASN A 142 -5.41 6.03 -4.50
C ASN A 142 -5.76 4.76 -3.72
N LEU A 143 -5.31 4.64 -2.47
CA LEU A 143 -5.49 3.41 -1.68
C LEU A 143 -6.87 3.34 -1.01
N PHE A 144 -7.34 4.45 -0.46
CA PHE A 144 -8.63 4.51 0.25
C PHE A 144 -9.78 5.02 -0.63
N LYS A 145 -9.56 5.18 -1.95
CA LYS A 145 -10.57 5.64 -2.91
C LYS A 145 -11.28 6.95 -2.48
N ALA A 146 -10.57 7.84 -1.77
CA ALA A 146 -11.11 9.09 -1.22
C ALA A 146 -12.30 8.92 -0.26
N ARG A 147 -12.41 7.79 0.43
CA ARG A 147 -13.47 7.52 1.42
C ARG A 147 -13.34 8.46 2.63
N GLU A 148 -14.44 8.99 3.13
CA GLU A 148 -14.43 10.02 4.19
C GLU A 148 -14.18 9.45 5.60
N ASP A 149 -14.49 8.18 5.83
CA ASP A 149 -14.40 7.48 7.11
C ASP A 149 -13.00 6.89 7.41
N VAL A 150 -11.97 7.40 6.73
CA VAL A 150 -10.60 6.87 6.86
C VAL A 150 -9.98 7.31 8.18
N ASP A 151 -9.40 6.36 8.92
CA ASP A 151 -8.60 6.67 10.09
C ASP A 151 -7.33 7.44 9.68
N LEU A 152 -7.28 8.73 10.02
CA LEU A 152 -6.15 9.61 9.74
C LEU A 152 -4.86 9.12 10.41
N ARG A 153 -4.96 8.39 11.52
CA ARG A 153 -3.81 7.77 12.20
C ARG A 153 -3.17 6.68 11.33
N VAL A 154 -4.00 5.84 10.71
CA VAL A 154 -3.55 4.82 9.76
C VAL A 154 -2.92 5.49 8.53
N LEU A 155 -3.56 6.53 8.00
CA LEU A 155 -3.04 7.27 6.86
C LEU A 155 -1.65 7.88 7.14
N ALA A 156 -1.48 8.50 8.31
CA ALA A 156 -0.19 9.03 8.75
C ALA A 156 0.85 7.93 8.96
N ALA A 157 0.46 6.75 9.48
CA ALA A 157 1.36 5.62 9.63
C ALA A 157 1.86 5.09 8.28
N ILE A 158 1.00 5.02 7.27
CA ILE A 158 1.41 4.64 5.90
C ILE A 158 2.42 5.64 5.35
N VAL A 159 2.20 6.94 5.52
CA VAL A 159 3.13 7.98 5.06
C VAL A 159 4.48 7.88 5.78
N SER A 160 4.48 7.75 7.11
CA SER A 160 5.70 7.53 7.90
C SER A 160 6.46 6.30 7.41
N TRP A 161 5.73 5.20 7.18
CA TRP A 161 6.29 3.95 6.70
C TRP A 161 6.91 4.10 5.31
N MET A 162 6.22 4.77 4.37
CA MET A 162 6.78 5.07 3.04
C MET A 162 8.10 5.83 3.14
N ARG A 163 8.16 6.87 4.00
CA ARG A 163 9.40 7.64 4.24
C ARG A 163 10.50 6.76 4.83
N SER A 164 10.17 5.91 5.80
CA SER A 164 11.09 4.97 6.43
C SER A 164 11.65 3.95 5.43
N CYS A 165 10.78 3.35 4.59
CA CYS A 165 11.20 2.43 3.53
C CYS A 165 12.14 3.12 2.54
N LEU A 166 11.79 4.32 2.04
CA LEU A 166 12.64 5.06 1.11
C LEU A 166 14.00 5.40 1.72
N LYS A 167 14.03 5.83 2.98
CA LYS A 167 15.29 6.08 3.70
C LYS A 167 16.16 4.83 3.80
N ASN A 168 15.57 3.67 4.10
CA ASN A 168 16.32 2.41 4.17
C ASN A 168 16.80 1.93 2.79
N LEU A 169 15.99 2.13 1.74
CA LEU A 169 16.37 1.81 0.36
C LEU A 169 17.51 2.72 -0.14
N ASP A 170 17.48 4.01 0.20
CA ASP A 170 18.53 4.99 -0.16
C ASP A 170 19.89 4.62 0.43
N GLN A 171 19.91 4.08 1.65
CA GLN A 171 21.13 3.62 2.32
C GLN A 171 21.69 2.30 1.76
N MET A 172 20.97 1.63 0.86
CA MET A 172 21.38 0.36 0.28
C MET A 172 22.36 0.57 -0.88
N GLN A 173 23.37 -0.28 -0.99
CA GLN A 173 24.31 -0.27 -2.11
C GLN A 173 23.67 -0.90 -3.36
N ASP A 174 23.99 -0.39 -4.56
CA ASP A 174 23.35 -0.79 -5.83
C ASP A 174 23.44 -2.30 -6.09
N PHE A 175 24.59 -2.93 -5.81
CA PHE A 175 24.74 -4.38 -5.99
C PHE A 175 23.92 -5.22 -5.01
N ALA A 176 23.58 -4.65 -3.84
CA ALA A 176 22.78 -5.33 -2.82
C ALA A 176 21.28 -5.20 -3.10
N PHE A 177 20.87 -4.19 -3.87
CA PHE A 177 19.48 -3.90 -4.17
C PHE A 177 18.71 -5.11 -4.73
N PRO A 178 19.20 -5.86 -5.75
CA PRO A 178 18.50 -7.02 -6.27
C PRO A 178 18.17 -8.11 -5.25
N LEU A 179 19.01 -8.24 -4.23
CA LEU A 179 18.95 -9.32 -3.23
C LEU A 179 18.23 -8.90 -1.95
N GLN A 180 18.25 -7.60 -1.61
CA GLN A 180 17.87 -7.13 -0.29
C GLN A 180 16.73 -6.12 -0.29
N ALA A 181 16.31 -5.56 -1.44
CA ALA A 181 15.30 -4.51 -1.45
C ALA A 181 13.98 -4.93 -0.78
N GLU A 182 13.56 -6.19 -0.92
CA GLU A 182 12.33 -6.69 -0.28
C GLU A 182 12.41 -6.78 1.26
N SER A 183 13.60 -6.69 1.85
CA SER A 183 13.76 -6.71 3.31
C SER A 183 13.11 -5.50 3.99
N VAL A 184 12.96 -4.37 3.30
CA VAL A 184 12.30 -3.17 3.85
C VAL A 184 10.81 -3.39 4.12
N PHE A 185 10.20 -4.39 3.47
CA PHE A 185 8.79 -4.75 3.68
C PHE A 185 8.59 -5.73 4.84
N LYS A 186 9.66 -6.26 5.43
CA LYS A 186 9.56 -7.10 6.65
C LYS A 186 9.16 -6.28 7.86
N TRP A 187 9.45 -4.97 7.84
CA TRP A 187 8.97 -4.05 8.87
C TRP A 187 7.52 -3.66 8.56
N PRO A 188 6.55 -4.12 9.37
CA PRO A 188 5.16 -3.92 9.04
C PRO A 188 4.75 -2.45 9.26
N VAL A 189 3.88 -1.94 8.40
CA VAL A 189 3.39 -0.55 8.43
C VAL A 189 2.76 -0.16 9.76
N LYS A 190 2.14 -1.11 10.49
CA LYS A 190 1.58 -0.85 11.83
C LYS A 190 2.60 -0.46 12.89
N SER A 191 3.88 -0.80 12.71
CA SER A 191 4.93 -0.38 13.64
C SER A 191 5.07 1.14 13.72
N GLU A 192 4.68 1.86 12.67
CA GLU A 192 4.71 3.32 12.64
C GLU A 192 3.59 3.97 13.45
N LEU A 193 2.55 3.21 13.85
CA LEU A 193 1.46 3.75 14.66
C LEU A 193 1.96 4.32 16.00
N LEU A 194 2.96 3.67 16.61
CA LEU A 194 3.55 4.16 17.85
C LEU A 194 4.24 5.51 17.66
N LEU A 195 4.88 5.72 16.51
CA LEU A 195 5.53 7.00 16.21
C LEU A 195 4.50 8.10 15.96
N VAL A 196 3.44 7.78 15.23
CA VAL A 196 2.35 8.72 14.91
C VAL A 196 1.58 9.15 16.16
N ASP A 197 1.48 8.29 17.17
CA ASP A 197 0.82 8.61 18.45
C ASP A 197 1.63 9.56 19.34
N LEU A 198 2.92 9.72 19.08
CA LEU A 198 3.76 10.61 19.86
C LEU A 198 3.54 12.06 19.40
N PRO A 199 3.33 13.00 20.32
CA PRO A 199 3.27 14.41 19.96
C PRO A 199 4.60 14.83 19.34
N ALA A 200 4.54 15.57 18.23
CA ALA A 200 5.72 16.15 17.64
C ALA A 200 6.47 16.99 18.69
N ARG A 201 7.82 16.97 18.67
CA ARG A 201 8.65 17.71 19.63
C ARG A 201 8.31 19.20 19.69
N SER A 202 7.91 19.77 18.55
CA SER A 202 7.45 21.17 18.44
C SER A 202 6.13 21.45 19.19
N LEU A 203 5.38 20.42 19.57
CA LEU A 203 4.09 20.49 20.25
C LEU A 203 4.13 20.03 21.72
N GLU A 204 5.30 19.64 22.25
CA GLU A 204 5.47 19.23 23.66
C GLU A 204 4.99 20.31 24.66
N GLY A 205 5.07 21.58 24.29
CA GLY A 205 4.57 22.74 25.05
C GLY A 205 3.09 23.08 24.85
N VAL A 206 2.46 22.59 23.77
CA VAL A 206 1.06 22.89 23.42
C VAL A 206 0.12 21.90 24.12
N TYR A 207 0.48 20.61 24.15
CA TYR A 207 -0.28 19.56 24.83
C TYR A 207 -0.10 19.54 26.36
N SER A 208 0.92 20.22 26.89
CA SER A 208 1.15 20.32 28.34
C SER A 208 0.20 21.29 29.05
N LEU A 209 -0.65 22.02 28.31
CA LEU A 209 -1.68 22.91 28.84
C LEU A 209 -3.04 22.23 29.10
N ASP A 210 -3.22 20.95 28.72
CA ASP A 210 -4.43 20.18 29.04
C ASP A 210 -4.10 18.91 29.87
N PRO A 211 -4.23 18.99 31.21
CA PRO A 211 -4.02 17.85 32.10
C PRO A 211 -4.97 16.67 31.83
N ALA A 212 -6.15 16.92 31.23
CA ALA A 212 -7.14 15.88 30.95
C ALA A 212 -6.77 15.03 29.71
N GLY A 213 -6.07 15.62 28.74
CA GLY A 213 -5.59 14.94 27.53
C GLY A 213 -4.48 13.92 27.83
N LYS A 214 -3.54 14.25 28.72
CA LYS A 214 -2.45 13.34 29.14
C LYS A 214 -2.96 12.07 29.81
N ALA A 215 -3.98 12.18 30.66
CA ALA A 215 -4.57 11.04 31.35
C ALA A 215 -5.29 10.09 30.38
N LYS A 216 -5.96 10.62 29.34
CA LYS A 216 -6.62 9.81 28.31
C LYS A 216 -5.63 9.10 27.38
N ALA A 217 -4.57 9.78 26.95
CA ALA A 217 -3.55 9.17 26.08
C ALA A 217 -2.77 8.05 26.79
N ALA A 218 -2.39 8.26 28.06
CA ALA A 218 -1.72 7.24 28.86
C ALA A 218 -2.64 6.04 29.18
N ALA A 219 -3.93 6.28 29.44
CA ALA A 219 -4.90 5.21 29.66
C ALA A 219 -5.18 4.40 28.38
N ALA A 220 -5.27 5.05 27.22
CA ALA A 220 -5.48 4.37 25.94
C ALA A 220 -4.30 3.46 25.53
N ALA A 221 -3.07 3.85 25.88
CA ALA A 221 -1.87 3.03 25.66
C ALA A 221 -1.77 1.82 26.60
N THR A 222 -2.42 1.85 27.77
CA THR A 222 -2.30 0.80 28.79
C THR A 222 -3.41 -0.25 28.71
N VAL A 223 -4.54 0.06 28.07
CA VAL A 223 -5.72 -0.85 28.00
C VAL A 223 -5.64 -1.85 26.84
N LYS A 224 -4.62 -1.77 25.97
CA LYS A 224 -4.43 -2.69 24.82
C LYS A 224 -3.20 -3.62 24.95
N SER A 225 -2.76 -3.95 26.17
CA SER A 225 -1.77 -5.01 26.44
C SER A 225 -2.45 -6.33 26.82
#